data_AF-A0A3N8MNC6-F1
#
_entry.id   AF-A0A3N8MNC6-F1
#
_cell.length_a   1.000
_cell.length_b   1.000
_cell.length_c   1.000
_cell.angle_alpha   90.00
_cell.angle_beta   90.00
_cell.angle_gamma   90.00
#
_symmetry.space_group_name_H-M   'P 1'
#
loop_
_entity.id
_entity.type
_entity.pdbx_description
1 polymer ?
#
loop_
_entity_poly.entity_id
_entity_poly.type
_entity_poly.pdbx_seq_one_letter_code
_entity_poly.pdbx_strand_id
1 'polypeptide(L)'
;MSMHIYRGFEIYPLIYPHFQAEAGCTHNYESGFDAAVKVCLRGTNTTVTRSQTFRLLDGSPFASAGDARRASIRYAEGVIDQNRGEQWMLDAVL
;
A
#
# COMPACT_ATOMS: atom_id res chain seq x y z
N MET A 1 -12.12 1.84 3.35
CA MET A 1 -10.64 1.97 3.35
C MET A 1 -10.30 3.43 3.54
N SER A 2 -9.66 3.81 4.64
CA SER A 2 -9.22 5.20 4.87
C SER A 2 -7.85 5.44 4.26
N MET A 3 -7.79 6.45 3.38
CA MET A 3 -6.59 7.03 2.80
C MET A 3 -5.75 7.72 3.88
N HIS A 4 -4.42 7.60 3.80
CA HIS A 4 -3.46 8.30 4.68
C HIS A 4 -2.64 9.28 3.83
N ILE A 5 -2.37 10.49 4.33
CA ILE A 5 -1.57 11.49 3.60
C ILE A 5 -0.22 11.62 4.30
N TYR A 6 0.87 11.53 3.53
CA TYR A 6 2.23 11.67 4.04
C TYR A 6 3.11 12.42 3.05
N ARG A 7 3.69 13.56 3.46
CA ARG A 7 4.60 14.38 2.64
C ARG A 7 4.10 14.69 1.21
N GLY A 8 2.81 14.97 1.06
CA GLY A 8 2.19 15.27 -0.25
C GLY A 8 1.68 14.05 -1.03
N PHE A 9 1.96 12.83 -0.55
CA PHE A 9 1.47 11.60 -1.16
C PHE A 9 0.19 11.10 -0.52
N GLU A 10 -0.69 10.52 -1.34
CA GLU A 10 -1.80 9.71 -0.87
C GLU A 10 -1.34 8.25 -0.75
N ILE A 11 -1.54 7.65 0.41
CA ILE A 11 -1.19 6.27 0.73
C ILE A 11 -2.50 5.49 0.91
N TYR A 12 -2.65 4.44 0.10
CA TYR A 12 -3.81 3.56 0.09
C TYR A 12 -3.40 2.14 0.51
N PRO A 13 -3.64 1.77 1.78
CA PRO A 13 -3.52 0.38 2.24
C PRO A 13 -4.48 -0.55 1.50
N LEU A 14 -3.94 -1.65 0.98
CA LEU A 14 -4.68 -2.70 0.28
C LEU A 14 -4.52 -4.00 1.07
N ILE A 15 -5.49 -4.31 1.91
CA ILE A 15 -5.45 -5.45 2.83
C ILE A 15 -6.39 -6.53 2.32
N TYR A 16 -5.89 -7.76 2.21
CA TYR A 16 -6.65 -8.89 1.69
C TYR A 16 -6.33 -10.18 2.47
N PRO A 17 -7.28 -11.13 2.56
CA PRO A 17 -7.03 -12.44 3.17
C PRO A 17 -5.88 -13.16 2.45
N HIS A 18 -5.05 -13.86 3.21
CA HIS A 18 -3.89 -14.58 2.67
C HIS A 18 -4.29 -15.68 1.68
N PHE A 19 -5.34 -16.44 2.01
CA PHE A 19 -5.99 -17.36 1.08
C PHE A 19 -7.33 -16.81 0.60
N GLN A 20 -7.62 -17.06 -0.67
CA GLN A 20 -8.97 -16.86 -1.19
C GLN A 20 -9.93 -17.78 -0.45
N ALA A 21 -11.11 -17.28 -0.13
CA ALA A 21 -12.14 -18.13 0.46
C ALA A 21 -12.53 -19.22 -0.54
N GLU A 22 -12.57 -20.48 -0.09
CA GLU A 22 -13.06 -21.60 -0.90
C GLU A 22 -14.52 -21.37 -1.29
N ALA A 23 -14.94 -21.91 -2.44
CA ALA A 23 -16.30 -21.73 -2.93
C ALA A 23 -17.34 -22.20 -1.89
N GLY A 24 -18.10 -21.25 -1.32
CA GLY A 24 -19.11 -21.51 -0.28
C GLY A 24 -18.72 -21.03 1.12
N CYS A 25 -17.47 -20.65 1.37
CA CYS A 25 -17.05 -19.96 2.59
C CYS A 25 -16.90 -18.47 2.31
N THR A 26 -17.36 -17.62 3.22
CA THR A 26 -17.32 -16.17 2.99
C THR A 26 -15.92 -15.62 3.16
N HIS A 27 -15.14 -16.07 4.16
CA HIS A 27 -13.77 -15.61 4.42
C HIS A 27 -12.96 -16.61 5.28
N ASN A 28 -11.71 -16.91 4.91
CA ASN A 28 -10.78 -17.70 5.73
C ASN A 28 -9.81 -16.76 6.48
N TYR A 29 -10.30 -16.11 7.54
CA TYR A 29 -9.47 -15.19 8.35
C TYR A 29 -8.43 -15.89 9.24
N GLU A 30 -8.57 -17.21 9.45
CA GLU A 30 -7.63 -18.04 10.21
C GLU A 30 -6.21 -18.03 9.62
N SER A 31 -6.12 -17.90 8.30
CA SER A 31 -4.83 -17.92 7.60
C SER A 31 -4.12 -16.56 7.58
N GLY A 32 -4.68 -15.56 8.23
CA GLY A 32 -4.15 -14.20 8.29
C GLY A 32 -4.39 -13.37 7.03
N PHE A 33 -3.67 -12.25 6.95
CA PHE A 33 -3.84 -11.22 5.93
C PHE A 33 -2.51 -10.90 5.26
N ASP A 34 -2.56 -10.64 3.96
CA ASP A 34 -1.48 -10.01 3.23
C ASP A 34 -1.77 -8.52 3.06
N ALA A 35 -0.71 -7.78 2.73
CA ALA A 35 -0.78 -6.35 2.49
C ALA A 35 -0.09 -5.95 1.19
N ALA A 36 -0.71 -5.01 0.51
CA ALA A 36 -0.05 -4.14 -0.45
C ALA A 36 -0.36 -2.68 -0.10
N VAL A 37 0.36 -1.75 -0.70
CA VAL A 37 0.11 -0.33 -0.56
C VAL A 37 0.29 0.37 -1.89
N LYS A 38 -0.69 1.17 -2.28
CA LYS A 38 -0.58 2.07 -3.42
C LYS A 38 -0.21 3.46 -2.92
N VAL A 39 0.87 4.01 -3.45
CA VAL A 39 1.34 5.38 -3.19
C VAL A 39 1.02 6.20 -4.43
N CYS A 40 0.29 7.30 -4.27
CA CYS A 40 -0.07 8.21 -5.34
C CYS A 40 0.55 9.57 -5.08
N LEU A 41 1.12 10.16 -6.14
CA LEU A 41 1.45 11.56 -6.23
C LEU A 41 0.42 12.25 -7.11
N ARG A 42 -0.31 13.21 -6.55
CA ARG A 42 -1.19 14.06 -7.35
C ARG A 42 -0.35 15.13 -8.03
N GLY A 43 -0.30 15.11 -9.37
CA GLY A 43 0.31 16.21 -10.12
C GLY A 43 -0.38 17.54 -9.87
N THR A 44 0.38 18.64 -9.94
CA THR A 44 -0.11 20.02 -9.78
C THR A 44 -1.08 20.44 -10.87
N ASN A 45 -0.95 19.87 -12.08
CA ASN A 45 -1.97 19.88 -13.11
C ASN A 45 -2.72 18.55 -13.08
N THR A 46 -4.03 18.63 -12.95
CA THR A 46 -5.04 17.58 -12.70
C THR A 46 -5.06 16.38 -13.67
N THR A 47 -4.05 16.23 -14.53
CA THR A 47 -4.03 15.28 -15.64
C THR A 47 -3.13 14.05 -15.41
N VAL A 48 -2.14 14.13 -14.50
CA VAL A 48 -1.25 12.97 -14.24
C VAL A 48 -1.17 12.68 -12.74
N THR A 49 -1.92 11.67 -12.30
CA THR A 49 -1.66 11.01 -11.02
C THR A 49 -0.63 9.94 -11.28
N ARG A 50 0.61 10.13 -10.81
CA ARG A 50 1.59 9.03 -10.81
C ARG A 50 1.29 8.16 -9.61
N SER A 51 1.36 6.85 -9.77
CA SER A 51 1.17 5.94 -8.63
C SER A 51 1.99 4.68 -8.79
N GLN A 52 2.46 4.14 -7.68
CA GLN A 52 3.11 2.85 -7.63
C GLN A 52 2.51 2.00 -6.53
N THR A 53 2.34 0.71 -6.80
CA THR A 53 1.83 -0.26 -5.83
C THR A 53 2.95 -1.19 -5.42
N PHE A 54 3.11 -1.36 -4.10
CA PHE A 54 4.10 -2.24 -3.50
C PHE A 54 3.40 -3.33 -2.73
N ARG A 55 3.76 -4.59 -2.98
CA ARG A 55 3.34 -5.71 -2.13
C ARG A 55 4.32 -5.81 -0.97
N LEU A 56 3.79 -5.96 0.25
CA LEU A 56 4.62 -6.26 1.41
C LEU A 56 4.94 -7.75 1.38
N LEU A 57 6.19 -8.07 1.09
CA LEU A 57 6.73 -9.42 1.19
C LEU A 57 7.22 -9.62 2.62
N ASP A 58 6.30 -9.94 3.52
CA ASP A 58 6.66 -10.37 4.87
C ASP A 58 6.84 -11.89 4.89
N GLY A 59 7.71 -12.41 5.75
CA GLY A 59 8.03 -13.85 5.80
C GLY A 59 6.83 -14.73 6.22
N SER A 60 5.77 -14.11 6.74
CA SER A 60 4.51 -14.73 7.14
C SER A 60 3.34 -13.75 7.01
N PRO A 61 2.10 -14.22 6.84
CA PRO A 61 0.90 -13.37 6.85
C PRO A 61 0.73 -12.61 8.18
N PHE A 62 0.09 -11.45 8.11
CA PHE A 62 -0.28 -10.68 9.31
C PHE A 62 -1.45 -11.34 10.04
N ALA A 63 -1.38 -11.39 11.37
CA ALA A 63 -2.44 -11.97 12.21
C ALA A 63 -3.77 -11.20 12.13
N SER A 64 -3.73 -9.90 11.81
CA SER A 64 -4.94 -9.08 11.68
C SER A 64 -4.84 -8.07 10.54
N ALA A 65 -5.99 -7.69 10.00
CA ALA A 65 -6.08 -6.61 9.00
C ALA A 65 -5.57 -5.27 9.55
N GLY A 66 -5.71 -5.04 10.87
CA GLY A 66 -5.19 -3.86 11.53
C GLY A 66 -3.66 -3.81 11.52
N ASP A 67 -3.00 -4.93 11.79
CA ASP A 67 -1.54 -5.05 11.74
C ASP A 67 -1.02 -4.87 10.32
N ALA A 68 -1.66 -5.55 9.36
CA ALA A 68 -1.39 -5.44 7.93
C ALA A 68 -1.49 -3.98 7.45
N ARG A 69 -2.54 -3.25 7.88
CA ARG A 69 -2.72 -1.83 7.57
C ARG A 69 -1.62 -0.94 8.15
N ARG A 70 -1.23 -1.16 9.41
CA ARG A 70 -0.15 -0.37 10.03
C ARG A 70 1.20 -0.67 9.37
N ALA A 71 1.46 -1.93 9.03
CA ALA A 71 2.65 -2.33 8.29
C ALA A 71 2.70 -1.68 6.90
N SER A 72 1.58 -1.68 6.16
CA SER A 72 1.51 -1.10 4.82
C SER A 72 1.76 0.42 4.81
N ILE A 73 1.26 1.13 5.83
CA ILE A 73 1.52 2.57 5.99
C ILE A 73 3.00 2.82 6.28
N ARG A 74 3.58 2.12 7.27
CA ARG A 74 5.00 2.28 7.62
C ARG A 74 5.93 1.96 6.44
N TYR A 75 5.61 0.93 5.67
CA TYR A 75 6.35 0.60 4.46
C TYR A 75 6.32 1.76 3.46
N ALA A 76 5.14 2.31 3.17
CA ALA A 76 5.01 3.44 2.24
C ALA A 76 5.74 4.70 2.73
N GLU A 77 5.64 5.03 4.02
CA GLU A 77 6.39 6.15 4.61
C GLU A 77 7.90 5.96 4.43
N GLY A 78 8.41 4.75 4.67
CA GLY A 78 9.82 4.41 4.44
C GLY A 78 10.26 4.54 2.98
N VAL A 79 9.44 4.11 2.03
CA VAL A 79 9.71 4.30 0.58
C VAL A 79 9.77 5.78 0.22
N ILE A 80 8.83 6.59 0.72
CA ILE A 80 8.79 8.03 0.46
C ILE A 80 10.02 8.72 1.06
N ASP A 81 10.39 8.37 2.30
CA ASP A 81 11.54 8.94 2.98
C ASP A 81 12.87 8.58 2.29
N GLN A 82 13.05 7.31 1.87
CA GLN A 82 14.28 6.84 1.20
C GLN A 82 14.50 7.49 -0.18
N ASN A 83 13.42 7.81 -0.88
CA ASN A 83 13.49 8.37 -2.23
C ASN A 83 13.34 9.92 -2.29
N ARG A 84 13.54 10.61 -1.16
CA ARG A 84 13.48 12.08 -1.04
C ARG A 84 12.14 12.71 -1.47
N GLY A 85 11.01 12.05 -1.24
CA GLY A 85 9.69 12.63 -1.56
C GLY A 85 9.32 12.49 -3.04
N GLU A 86 8.88 13.56 -3.71
CA GLU A 86 8.32 13.50 -5.08
C GLU A 86 9.34 13.24 -6.18
N GLN A 87 10.62 13.49 -5.92
CA GLN A 87 11.69 13.52 -6.92
C GLN A 87 11.80 12.22 -7.73
N TRP A 88 11.84 11.06 -7.07
CA TRP A 88 11.93 9.75 -7.76
C TRP A 88 10.71 9.41 -8.61
N MET A 89 9.53 9.91 -8.25
CA MET A 89 8.33 9.74 -9.06
C MET A 89 8.26 10.75 -10.19
N LEU A 90 8.95 11.90 -10.10
CA LEU A 90 8.98 12.95 -11.13
C LEU A 90 10.07 12.72 -12.19
N ASP A 91 11.21 12.10 -11.84
CA ASP A 91 12.38 11.87 -12.70
C ASP A 91 12.19 10.77 -13.77
N ALA A 92 11.05 10.05 -13.80
CA ALA A 92 10.74 9.01 -14.81
C ALA A 92 10.44 9.55 -16.22
N VAL A 93 10.89 10.76 -16.56
CA VAL A 93 10.77 11.38 -17.89
C VAL A 93 12.12 11.97 -18.28
N LEU A 94 13.08 11.10 -18.61
CA LEU A 94 14.19 11.37 -19.54
C LEU A 94 14.50 10.10 -20.32
#